data_AF-A0A644WE62-F1
#
_entry.id   AF-A0A644WE62-F1
#
_cell.length_a   1.000
_cell.length_b   1.000
_cell.length_c   1.000
_cell.angle_alpha   90.00
_cell.angle_beta   90.00
_cell.angle_gamma   90.00
#
_symmetry.space_group_name_H-M   'P 1'
#
loop_
_entity.id
_entity.type
_entity.pdbx_description
1 polymer ?
#
loop_
_entity_poly.entity_id
_entity_poly.type
_entity_poly.pdbx_seq_one_letter_code
_entity_poly.pdbx_strand_id
1 'polypeptide(L)'
;MKEIQNETNTALLFIAHDLSMVKYISNRIGVLHLGYLLETGTTEEIFSNPIHPYTKSLISAIPHPNPNVEKSRISESYDYETSGIDYSEGVKKHVDGTHYVLATDEEFNSWI
;
A
#
# COMPACT_ATOMS: atom_id res chain seq x y z
N MET A 1 2.62 16.74 16.12
CA MET A 1 1.57 16.62 15.07
C MET A 1 0.42 15.73 15.51
N LYS A 2 0.67 14.49 15.96
CA LYS A 2 -0.37 13.60 16.50
C LYS A 2 -1.11 14.21 17.71
N GLU A 3 -0.40 14.90 18.60
CA GLU A 3 -1.01 15.67 19.70
C GLU A 3 -1.95 16.78 19.21
N ILE A 4 -1.48 17.64 18.30
CA ILE A 4 -2.31 18.72 17.73
C ILE A 4 -3.55 18.14 17.03
N GLN A 5 -3.41 17.03 16.30
CA GLN A 5 -4.53 16.34 15.67
C GLN A 5 -5.58 15.92 16.70
N ASN A 6 -5.13 15.30 17.81
CA ASN A 6 -5.99 14.83 18.89
C ASN A 6 -6.64 15.98 19.67
N GLU A 7 -5.91 17.07 19.89
CA GLU A 7 -6.40 18.23 20.65
C GLU A 7 -7.38 19.09 19.85
N THR A 8 -7.23 19.13 18.52
CA THR A 8 -8.00 20.04 17.66
C THR A 8 -9.03 19.34 16.77
N ASN A 9 -9.07 17.99 16.76
CA ASN A 9 -9.85 17.18 15.82
C ASN A 9 -9.62 17.55 14.34
N THR A 10 -8.41 18.00 14.01
CA THR A 10 -8.04 18.37 12.65
C THR A 10 -7.83 17.13 11.78
N ALA A 11 -8.40 17.09 10.58
CA ALA A 11 -8.04 16.08 9.59
C ALA A 11 -6.70 16.43 8.94
N LEU A 12 -5.77 15.46 8.90
CA LEU A 12 -4.45 15.62 8.29
C LEU A 12 -4.28 14.66 7.12
N LEU A 13 -3.81 15.18 6.00
CA LEU A 13 -3.40 14.40 4.82
C LEU A 13 -1.88 14.48 4.67
N PHE A 14 -1.22 13.34 4.73
CA PHE A 14 0.22 13.22 4.53
C PHE A 14 0.53 12.52 3.21
N ILE A 15 1.45 13.09 2.43
CA ILE A 15 1.96 12.51 1.19
C ILE A 15 3.47 12.30 1.39
N ALA A 16 3.93 11.05 1.27
CA ALA A 16 5.32 10.69 1.51
C ALA A 16 5.73 9.48 0.67
N HIS A 17 7.03 9.37 0.43
CA HIS A 17 7.64 8.20 -0.24
C HIS A 17 8.17 7.15 0.74
N ASP A 18 8.42 7.52 2.01
CA ASP A 18 8.91 6.61 3.03
C ASP A 18 7.76 5.93 3.78
N LEU A 19 7.52 4.66 3.46
CA LEU A 19 6.48 3.85 4.07
C LEU A 19 6.73 3.59 5.56
N SER A 20 7.97 3.59 6.03
CA SER A 20 8.30 3.43 7.46
C SER A 20 7.72 4.57 8.28
N MET A 21 7.80 5.80 7.75
CA MET A 21 7.19 6.97 8.37
C MET A 21 5.67 6.91 8.28
N VAL A 22 5.11 6.57 7.10
CA VAL A 22 3.66 6.49 6.88
C VAL A 22 3.00 5.53 7.86
N LYS A 23 3.64 4.38 8.14
CA LYS A 23 3.18 3.37 9.10
C LYS A 23 2.96 3.94 10.51
N TYR A 24 3.80 4.86 10.95
CA TYR A 24 3.74 5.38 12.32
C TYR A 24 2.74 6.53 12.49
N ILE A 25 2.62 7.38 11.46
CA ILE A 25 1.86 8.62 11.54
C ILE A 25 0.40 8.49 11.09
N SER A 26 0.11 7.59 10.15
CA SER A 26 -1.18 7.51 9.49
C SER A 26 -2.09 6.44 10.10
N ASN A 27 -3.39 6.72 10.17
CA ASN A 27 -4.41 5.71 10.51
C ASN A 27 -4.88 4.93 9.28
N ARG A 28 -4.91 5.59 8.13
CA ARG A 28 -5.33 5.04 6.84
C ARG A 28 -4.30 5.40 5.78
N ILE A 29 -4.17 4.53 4.79
CA ILE A 29 -3.21 4.66 3.71
C ILE A 29 -3.95 4.56 2.38
N GLY A 30 -3.50 5.37 1.42
CA GLY A 30 -3.84 5.23 0.01
C GLY A 30 -2.55 5.18 -0.80
N VAL A 31 -2.41 4.16 -1.64
CA VAL A 31 -1.28 3.98 -2.55
C VAL A 31 -1.65 4.53 -3.91
N LEU A 32 -0.86 5.49 -4.40
CA LEU A 32 -1.08 6.16 -5.67
C LEU A 32 0.05 5.78 -6.65
N HIS A 33 -0.29 5.43 -7.89
CA HIS A 33 0.66 5.21 -8.97
C HIS A 33 0.09 5.72 -10.29
N LEU A 34 0.88 6.47 -11.07
CA LEU A 34 0.47 7.01 -12.38
C LEU A 34 -0.89 7.76 -12.37
N GLY A 35 -1.23 8.40 -11.25
CA GLY A 35 -2.50 9.11 -11.07
C GLY A 35 -3.68 8.24 -10.62
N TYR A 36 -3.49 6.93 -10.46
CA TYR A 36 -4.52 5.99 -10.01
C TYR A 36 -4.33 5.62 -8.55
N LEU A 37 -5.45 5.60 -7.80
CA LEU A 37 -5.48 5.14 -6.42
C LEU A 37 -5.62 3.62 -6.41
N LEU A 38 -4.49 2.93 -6.29
CA LEU A 38 -4.39 1.49 -6.47
C LEU A 38 -4.88 0.71 -5.27
N GLU A 39 -4.63 1.20 -4.06
CA GLU A 39 -4.97 0.44 -2.86
C GLU A 39 -5.26 1.38 -1.70
N THR A 40 -6.27 1.07 -0.91
CA THR A 40 -6.65 1.87 0.26
C THR A 40 -7.08 0.99 1.40
N GLY A 41 -6.69 1.33 2.62
CA GLY A 41 -7.08 0.59 3.82
C GLY A 41 -6.59 1.27 5.08
N THR A 42 -6.77 0.63 6.22
CA THR A 42 -6.04 0.96 7.44
C THR A 42 -4.55 0.67 7.25
N THR A 43 -3.73 1.30 8.09
CA THR A 43 -2.29 1.01 8.11
C THR A 43 -2.01 -0.47 8.38
N GLU A 44 -2.83 -1.14 9.18
CA GLU A 44 -2.65 -2.56 9.46
C GLU A 44 -2.98 -3.41 8.23
N GLU A 45 -4.16 -3.23 7.63
CA GLU A 45 -4.62 -3.93 6.41
C GLU A 45 -3.56 -3.88 5.29
N ILE A 46 -3.06 -2.68 4.96
CA ILE A 46 -2.09 -2.48 3.86
C ILE A 46 -0.73 -3.11 4.15
N PHE A 47 -0.28 -3.11 5.40
CA PHE A 47 1.03 -3.68 5.75
C PHE A 47 1.00 -5.18 6.01
N SER A 48 -0.14 -5.73 6.44
CA SER A 48 -0.29 -7.16 6.72
C SER A 48 -0.66 -7.96 5.48
N ASN A 49 -1.49 -7.40 4.59
CA ASN A 49 -2.01 -8.10 3.44
C ASN A 49 -2.09 -7.21 2.18
N PRO A 50 -0.98 -6.61 1.72
CA PRO A 50 -1.01 -5.82 0.48
C PRO A 50 -1.45 -6.70 -0.70
N ILE A 51 -2.43 -6.26 -1.48
CA ILE A 51 -2.99 -7.05 -2.60
C ILE A 51 -2.34 -6.66 -3.93
N HIS A 52 -2.25 -5.37 -4.24
CA HIS A 52 -1.77 -4.93 -5.54
C HIS A 52 -0.26 -5.21 -5.68
N PRO A 53 0.23 -5.75 -6.81
CA PRO A 53 1.66 -6.07 -7.00
C PRO A 53 2.59 -4.88 -6.76
N TYR A 54 2.20 -3.68 -7.19
CA TYR A 54 2.93 -2.45 -6.86
C TYR A 54 3.03 -2.19 -5.36
N THR A 55 1.93 -2.32 -4.60
CA THR A 55 1.94 -2.15 -3.14
C THR A 55 2.83 -3.20 -2.47
N LYS A 56 2.77 -4.46 -2.93
CA LYS A 56 3.65 -5.55 -2.45
C LYS A 56 5.12 -5.19 -2.64
N SER A 57 5.50 -4.72 -3.83
CA SER A 57 6.87 -4.25 -4.12
C SER A 57 7.30 -3.09 -3.20
N LEU A 58 6.44 -2.10 -3.02
CA LEU A 58 6.69 -0.97 -2.12
C LEU A 58 6.94 -1.42 -0.67
N ILE A 59 6.08 -2.28 -0.12
CA ILE A 59 6.24 -2.82 1.24
C ILE A 59 7.49 -3.71 1.34
N SER A 60 7.82 -4.45 0.28
CA SER A 60 9.02 -5.28 0.20
C SER A 60 10.33 -4.47 0.27
N ALA A 61 10.30 -3.18 -0.07
CA ALA A 61 11.47 -2.31 0.00
C ALA A 61 11.78 -1.81 1.43
N ILE A 62 10.87 -1.98 2.39
CA ILE A 62 11.06 -1.52 3.77
C ILE A 62 12.04 -2.46 4.48
N PRO A 63 13.21 -2.00 4.93
CA PRO A 63 14.23 -2.87 5.51
C PRO A 63 13.77 -3.51 6.81
N HIS A 64 14.13 -4.77 7.02
CA HIS A 64 13.80 -5.47 8.26
C HIS A 64 14.80 -5.09 9.38
N PRO A 65 14.33 -4.80 10.62
CA PRO A 65 15.23 -4.41 11.72
C PRO A 65 16.27 -5.46 12.11
N ASN A 66 15.95 -6.75 11.90
CA ASN A 66 16.88 -7.85 12.18
C ASN A 66 17.83 -8.09 11.00
N PRO A 67 19.16 -7.85 11.16
CA PRO A 67 20.13 -7.95 10.07
C PRO A 67 20.34 -9.38 9.56
N ASN A 68 20.07 -10.40 10.36
CA ASN A 68 20.17 -11.79 9.91
C ASN A 68 19.01 -12.17 8.96
N VAL A 69 17.83 -11.61 9.19
CA VAL A 69 16.65 -11.78 8.33
C VAL A 69 16.81 -10.97 7.04
N GLU A 70 17.35 -9.76 7.14
CA GLU A 70 17.53 -8.87 5.98
C GLU A 70 18.49 -9.46 4.93
N LYS A 71 19.57 -10.13 5.37
CA LYS A 71 20.55 -10.75 4.46
C LYS A 71 19.96 -11.78 3.50
N SER A 72 18.91 -12.49 3.90
CA SER A 72 18.27 -13.52 3.08
C SER A 72 17.00 -13.04 2.40
N ARG A 73 16.64 -11.76 2.55
CA ARG A 73 15.41 -11.21 1.99
C ARG A 73 15.59 -10.85 0.52
N ILE A 74 14.57 -11.16 -0.28
CA ILE A 74 14.51 -10.79 -1.69
C ILE A 74 13.51 -9.64 -1.79
N SER A 75 13.94 -8.49 -2.32
CA SER A 75 13.04 -7.38 -2.62
C SER A 75 12.19 -7.76 -3.82
N GLU A 76 10.88 -7.54 -3.73
CA GLU A 76 10.00 -7.65 -4.88
C GLU A 76 10.15 -6.39 -5.73
N SER A 77 10.40 -6.58 -7.02
CA SER A 77 10.46 -5.47 -7.98
C SER A 77 9.16 -5.47 -8.79
N TYR A 78 8.53 -4.31 -8.89
CA TYR A 78 7.40 -4.08 -9.78
C TYR A 78 7.83 -3.20 -10.94
N ASP A 79 7.53 -3.63 -12.16
CA ASP A 79 7.71 -2.86 -13.37
C ASP A 79 6.36 -2.76 -14.10
N TYR A 80 5.85 -1.53 -14.21
CA TYR A 80 4.54 -1.29 -14.81
C TYR A 80 4.51 -1.67 -16.29
N GLU A 81 5.56 -1.34 -17.04
CA GLU A 81 5.62 -1.54 -18.50
C GLU A 81 5.55 -3.02 -18.88
N THR A 82 6.07 -3.89 -18.01
CA THR A 82 6.08 -5.35 -18.21
C THR A 82 4.99 -6.07 -17.41
N SER A 83 4.23 -5.36 -16.58
CA SER A 83 3.19 -5.95 -15.73
C SER A 83 1.97 -6.47 -16.52
N GLY A 84 1.69 -5.87 -17.68
CA GLY A 84 0.48 -6.14 -18.45
C GLY A 84 -0.81 -5.61 -17.81
N ILE A 85 -0.71 -4.86 -16.71
CA ILE A 85 -1.84 -4.28 -15.98
C ILE A 85 -2.21 -2.94 -16.62
N ASP A 86 -3.50 -2.78 -16.95
CA ASP A 86 -4.07 -1.49 -17.34
C ASP A 86 -4.95 -0.95 -16.20
N TYR A 87 -4.45 0.07 -15.49
CA TYR A 87 -5.19 0.66 -14.36
C TYR A 87 -6.53 1.28 -14.76
N SER A 88 -6.72 1.63 -16.03
CA SER A 88 -7.97 2.26 -16.50
C SER A 88 -9.14 1.29 -16.60
N GLU A 89 -8.85 -0.01 -16.75
CA GLU A 89 -9.85 -1.08 -16.83
C GLU A 89 -10.26 -1.62 -15.45
N GLY A 90 -9.49 -1.27 -14.41
CA GLY A 90 -9.74 -1.71 -13.05
C GLY A 90 -10.93 -1.01 -12.39
N VAL A 91 -11.61 -1.71 -11.49
CA VAL A 91 -12.61 -1.13 -10.58
C VAL A 91 -12.21 -1.38 -9.13
N LYS A 92 -12.73 -0.58 -8.19
CA LYS A 92 -12.48 -0.82 -6.77
C LYS A 92 -13.12 -2.14 -6.34
N LYS A 93 -12.30 -3.11 -5.98
CA LYS A 93 -12.68 -4.38 -5.36
C LYS A 93 -12.48 -4.30 -3.85
N HIS A 94 -13.46 -4.80 -3.10
CA HIS A 94 -13.39 -4.89 -1.65
C HIS A 94 -12.67 -6.18 -1.27
N VAL A 95 -11.63 -6.08 -0.45
CA VAL A 95 -10.82 -7.21 0.02
C VAL A 95 -11.43 -7.75 1.31
N ASP A 96 -11.35 -6.95 2.36
CA ASP A 96 -11.97 -7.17 3.66
C ASP A 96 -12.11 -5.82 4.39
N GLY A 97 -12.75 -5.80 5.57
CA GLY A 97 -12.77 -4.63 6.45
C GLY A 97 -13.02 -3.29 5.72
N THR A 98 -12.02 -2.41 5.76
CA THR A 98 -12.01 -1.13 5.02
C THR A 98 -11.02 -1.11 3.84
N HIS A 99 -10.52 -2.29 3.46
CA HIS A 99 -9.50 -2.50 2.43
C HIS A 99 -10.12 -2.64 1.04
N TYR A 100 -9.66 -1.80 0.12
CA TYR A 100 -10.00 -1.84 -1.30
C TYR A 100 -8.75 -1.84 -2.17
N VAL A 101 -8.84 -2.51 -3.30
CA VAL A 101 -7.80 -2.53 -4.35
C VAL A 101 -8.43 -2.22 -5.71
N LEU A 102 -7.70 -1.51 -6.57
CA LEU A 102 -8.07 -1.29 -7.97
C LEU A 102 -7.64 -2.51 -8.78
N ALA A 103 -8.59 -3.24 -9.34
CA ALA A 103 -8.33 -4.46 -10.11
C ALA A 103 -9.49 -4.79 -11.04
N THR A 104 -9.20 -5.47 -12.15
CA THR A 104 -10.20 -6.24 -12.89
C THR A 104 -10.63 -7.48 -12.11
N ASP A 105 -11.69 -8.18 -12.54
CA ASP A 105 -12.09 -9.43 -11.90
C ASP A 105 -11.00 -10.52 -12.01
N GLU A 106 -10.30 -10.59 -13.14
CA GLU A 106 -9.25 -11.57 -13.37
C GLU A 106 -8.03 -11.31 -12.47
N GLU A 107 -7.57 -10.06 -12.43
CA GLU A 107 -6.48 -9.61 -11.56
C GLU A 107 -6.79 -9.86 -10.09
N PHE A 108 -7.99 -9.47 -9.63
CA PHE A 108 -8.39 -9.62 -8.24
C PHE A 108 -8.37 -11.09 -7.78
N ASN A 109 -8.89 -11.99 -8.61
CA ASN A 109 -8.89 -13.43 -8.32
C ASN A 109 -7.48 -14.04 -8.36
N SER A 110 -6.54 -13.44 -9.09
CA SER A 110 -5.15 -13.88 -9.16
C SER A 110 -4.31 -13.41 -7.94
N TRP A 111 -4.71 -12.32 -7.29
CA TRP A 111 -3.92 -11.68 -6.23
C TRP A 111 -4.33 -12.05 -4.81
N ILE A 112 -5.53 -12.61 -4.62
CA ILE A 112 -6.11 -13.05 -3.34
C ILE A 112 -5.76 -14.50 -3.01
#